data_AF-A0A8T7BL34-F1
#
_entry.id   AF-A0A8T7BL34-F1
#
_cell.length_a   1.000
_cell.length_b   1.000
_cell.length_c   1.000
_cell.angle_alpha   90.00
_cell.angle_beta   90.00
_cell.angle_gamma   90.00
#
_symmetry.space_group_name_H-M   'P 1'
#
loop_
_entity.id
_entity.type
_entity.pdbx_description
1 polymer ?
#
loop_
_entity_poly.entity_id
_entity_poly.type
_entity_poly.pdbx_seq_one_letter_code
_entity_poly.pdbx_strand_id
1 'polypeptide(L)'
;MNQTLKNLDPLFFILGRSLLGLYFIGPGIMKITGYAGTLALMQSKGVPLAELLLPLTIVIQIGLGAMLIAGKQLRVSALLLFGLVMLINIFIHNFWSMQGEPGYAHEMQNFIKNLGIAAGLLVLSTKQADIE
;
A
#
# COMPACT_ATOMS: atom_id res chain seq x y z
N MET A 1 13.10 29.52 7.74
CA MET A 1 11.88 28.75 7.40
C MET A 1 10.67 29.60 7.75
N ASN A 2 9.79 29.90 6.79
CA ASN A 2 8.67 30.81 6.98
C ASN A 2 7.70 30.28 8.06
N GLN A 3 7.34 31.11 9.06
CA GLN A 3 6.47 30.73 10.17
C GLN A 3 5.11 30.21 9.69
N THR A 4 4.62 30.72 8.56
CA THR A 4 3.38 30.25 7.92
C THR A 4 3.44 28.78 7.51
N LEU A 5 4.58 28.29 7.02
CA LEU A 5 4.72 26.89 6.58
C LEU A 5 4.65 25.92 7.76
N LYS A 6 5.28 26.28 8.89
CA LYS A 6 5.23 25.47 10.12
C LYS A 6 3.82 25.32 10.66
N ASN A 7 3.01 26.37 10.56
CA ASN A 7 1.62 26.34 11.03
C ASN A 7 0.74 25.37 10.20
N LEU A 8 1.18 24.98 9.00
CA LEU A 8 0.48 24.03 8.13
C LEU A 8 0.95 22.57 8.31
N ASP A 9 2.01 22.32 9.09
CA ASP A 9 2.54 20.98 9.33
C ASP A 9 1.47 19.96 9.80
N PRO A 10 0.54 20.32 10.72
CA PRO A 10 -0.54 19.39 11.12
C PRO A 10 -1.48 19.04 9.96
N LEU A 11 -1.79 20.02 9.10
CA LEU A 11 -2.63 19.80 7.92
C LEU A 11 -1.91 18.89 6.92
N PHE A 12 -0.63 19.15 6.63
CA PHE A 12 0.18 18.30 5.75
C PHE A 12 0.29 16.88 6.27
N PHE A 13 0.42 16.71 7.58
CA PHE A 13 0.44 15.40 8.22
C PHE A 13 -0.87 14.64 8.02
N ILE A 14 -2.02 15.27 8.28
CA ILE A 14 -3.35 14.67 8.08
C ILE A 14 -3.57 14.32 6.61
N LEU A 15 -3.26 15.23 5.69
CA LEU A 15 -3.40 15.00 4.26
C LEU A 15 -2.51 13.84 3.79
N GLY A 16 -1.23 13.84 4.16
CA GLY A 16 -0.27 12.81 3.75
C GLY A 16 -0.68 11.41 4.19
N ARG A 17 -1.03 11.23 5.48
CA ARG A 17 -1.49 9.92 5.98
C ARG A 17 -2.83 9.50 5.38
N SER A 18 -3.71 10.46 5.09
CA SER A 18 -5.01 10.16 4.48
C SER A 18 -4.87 9.73 3.02
N LEU A 19 -4.01 10.39 2.25
CA LEU A 19 -3.69 10.00 0.87
C LEU A 19 -3.05 8.61 0.81
N LEU A 20 -2.12 8.30 1.72
CA LEU A 20 -1.58 6.95 1.85
C LEU A 20 -2.66 5.93 2.18
N GLY A 21 -3.56 6.23 3.13
CA GLY A 21 -4.67 5.33 3.46
C GLY A 21 -5.63 5.10 2.28
N LEU A 22 -5.99 6.16 1.54
CA LEU A 22 -6.83 6.08 0.34
C LEU A 22 -6.19 5.23 -0.76
N TYR A 23 -4.86 5.30 -0.91
CA TYR A 23 -4.12 4.45 -1.84
C TYR A 23 -4.30 2.95 -1.54
N PHE A 24 -4.57 2.56 -0.30
CA PHE A 24 -4.86 1.16 0.05
C PHE A 24 -6.35 0.82 -0.06
N ILE A 25 -7.22 1.70 0.41
CA ILE A 25 -8.67 1.45 0.41
C ILE A 25 -9.20 1.25 -1.01
N GLY A 26 -8.83 2.12 -1.96
CA GLY A 26 -9.32 2.03 -3.34
C GLY A 26 -9.02 0.67 -3.99
N PRO A 27 -7.74 0.27 -4.10
CA PRO A 27 -7.36 -1.06 -4.58
C PRO A 27 -7.90 -2.22 -3.74
N GLY A 28 -8.11 -2.05 -2.44
CA GLY A 28 -8.75 -3.05 -1.59
C GLY A 28 -10.21 -3.30 -2.00
N ILE A 29 -10.98 -2.23 -2.22
CA ILE A 29 -12.37 -2.32 -2.72
C ILE A 29 -12.41 -2.89 -4.13
N MET A 30 -11.52 -2.47 -5.02
CA MET A 30 -11.45 -3.00 -6.39
C MET A 30 -11.16 -4.50 -6.43
N LYS A 31 -10.47 -5.07 -5.43
CA LYS A 31 -10.28 -6.52 -5.31
C LYS A 31 -11.54 -7.26 -4.88
N ILE A 32 -12.50 -6.61 -4.24
CA ILE A 32 -13.79 -7.22 -3.91
C ILE A 32 -14.64 -7.32 -5.18
N THR A 33 -14.74 -6.24 -5.95
CA THR A 33 -15.52 -6.23 -7.19
C THR A 33 -14.85 -7.02 -8.32
N GLY A 34 -13.51 -7.05 -8.34
CA GLY A 34 -12.68 -7.79 -9.30
C GLY A 34 -12.06 -9.08 -8.72
N TYR A 35 -12.74 -9.74 -7.78
CA TYR A 35 -12.17 -10.83 -6.99
C TYR A 35 -11.63 -11.98 -7.85
N ALA A 36 -12.45 -12.53 -8.75
CA ALA A 36 -12.06 -13.65 -9.60
C ALA A 36 -10.85 -13.31 -10.49
N GLY A 37 -10.83 -12.11 -11.08
CA GLY A 37 -9.71 -11.65 -11.91
C GLY A 37 -8.42 -11.47 -11.11
N THR A 38 -8.52 -10.93 -9.89
CA THR A 38 -7.36 -10.78 -9.00
C THR A 38 -6.83 -12.15 -8.56
N LEU A 39 -7.72 -13.08 -8.21
CA LEU A 39 -7.34 -14.43 -7.81
C LEU A 39 -6.62 -15.16 -8.94
N ALA A 40 -7.16 -15.10 -10.16
CA ALA A 40 -6.53 -15.69 -11.34
C ALA A 40 -5.15 -15.09 -11.62
N LEU A 41 -4.99 -13.76 -11.48
CA LEU A 41 -3.69 -13.09 -11.60
C LEU A 41 -2.70 -13.56 -10.52
N MET A 42 -3.14 -13.68 -9.26
CA MET A 42 -2.27 -14.16 -8.18
C MET A 42 -1.80 -15.59 -8.45
N GLN A 43 -2.69 -16.46 -8.94
CA GLN A 43 -2.35 -17.83 -9.31
C GLN A 43 -1.38 -17.87 -10.50
N SER A 44 -1.59 -17.06 -11.54
CA SER A 44 -0.69 -17.02 -12.70
C SER A 44 0.70 -16.47 -12.36
N LYS A 45 0.79 -15.59 -11.36
CA LYS A 45 2.04 -15.07 -10.80
C LYS A 45 2.69 -15.99 -9.75
N GLY A 46 2.10 -17.17 -9.49
CA GLY A 46 2.65 -18.17 -8.58
C GLY A 46 2.59 -17.79 -7.09
N VAL A 47 1.64 -16.93 -6.70
CA VAL A 47 1.44 -16.59 -5.28
C VAL A 47 0.98 -17.83 -4.51
N PRO A 48 1.71 -18.28 -3.48
CA PRO A 48 1.29 -19.43 -2.68
C PRO A 48 0.02 -19.11 -1.92
N LEU A 49 -0.87 -20.10 -1.76
CA LEU A 49 -2.12 -19.96 -0.98
C LEU A 49 -2.97 -18.75 -1.41
N ALA A 50 -3.02 -18.45 -2.72
CA ALA A 50 -3.69 -17.26 -3.25
C ALA A 50 -5.15 -17.10 -2.78
N GLU A 51 -5.89 -18.20 -2.65
CA GLU A 51 -7.27 -18.21 -2.15
C GLU A 51 -7.41 -17.71 -0.70
N LEU A 52 -6.40 -17.92 0.13
CA LEU A 52 -6.35 -17.43 1.50
C LEU A 52 -5.75 -16.01 1.56
N LEU A 53 -4.72 -15.75 0.76
CA LEU A 53 -4.00 -14.48 0.81
C LEU A 53 -4.79 -13.32 0.18
N LEU A 54 -5.64 -13.57 -0.81
CA LEU A 54 -6.47 -12.53 -1.42
C LEU A 54 -7.44 -11.88 -0.40
N PRO A 55 -8.32 -12.62 0.30
CA PRO A 55 -9.21 -12.02 1.29
C PRO A 55 -8.44 -11.37 2.44
N LEU A 56 -7.33 -11.97 2.88
CA LEU A 56 -6.45 -11.37 3.88
C LEU A 56 -5.88 -10.03 3.41
N THR A 57 -5.41 -9.96 2.16
CA THR A 57 -4.91 -8.73 1.54
C THR A 57 -5.99 -7.65 1.50
N ILE A 58 -7.23 -8.00 1.14
CA ILE A 58 -8.36 -7.06 1.11
C ILE A 58 -8.61 -6.48 2.50
N VAL A 59 -8.70 -7.33 3.53
CA VAL A 59 -8.95 -6.90 4.91
C VAL A 59 -7.82 -6.01 5.41
N ILE A 60 -6.56 -6.37 5.16
CA ILE A 60 -5.40 -5.57 5.56
C ILE A 60 -5.40 -4.21 4.84
N GLN A 61 -5.62 -4.18 3.53
CA GLN A 61 -5.61 -2.93 2.76
C GLN A 61 -6.71 -1.96 3.23
N ILE A 62 -7.94 -2.45 3.36
CA ILE A 62 -9.08 -1.61 3.75
C ILE A 62 -8.97 -1.22 5.22
N GLY A 63 -8.75 -2.21 6.11
CA GLY A 63 -8.68 -2.00 7.55
C GLY A 63 -7.55 -1.06 7.94
N LEU A 64 -6.31 -1.38 7.54
CA LEU A 64 -5.16 -0.55 7.91
C LEU A 64 -5.14 0.78 7.15
N GLY A 65 -5.64 0.82 5.90
CA GLY A 65 -5.83 2.07 5.18
C GLY A 65 -6.79 3.02 5.92
N ALA A 66 -7.89 2.49 6.45
CA ALA A 66 -8.81 3.27 7.27
C ALA A 66 -8.18 3.71 8.60
N MET A 67 -7.34 2.88 9.22
CA MET A 67 -6.59 3.25 10.43
C MET A 67 -5.59 4.39 10.17
N LEU A 68 -4.93 4.40 9.00
CA LEU A 68 -4.07 5.52 8.59
C LEU A 68 -4.87 6.83 8.44
N ILE A 69 -6.08 6.78 7.84
CA ILE A 69 -6.99 7.93 7.70
C ILE A 69 -7.58 8.37 9.05
N ALA A 70 -7.81 7.43 9.98
CA ALA A 70 -8.28 7.74 11.32
C ALA A 70 -7.16 8.26 12.24
N GLY A 71 -5.90 8.08 11.86
CA GLY A 71 -4.75 8.43 12.70
C GLY A 71 -4.52 7.44 13.85
N LYS A 72 -5.08 6.22 13.76
CA LYS A 72 -5.02 5.21 14.83
C LYS A 72 -3.95 4.16 14.53
N GLN A 73 -3.18 3.78 15.56
CA GLN A 73 -2.09 2.80 15.48
C GLN A 73 -1.14 3.02 14.27
N LEU A 74 -0.81 4.29 13.96
CA LEU A 74 -0.12 4.67 12.74
C LEU A 74 1.15 3.86 12.46
N ARG A 75 1.99 3.66 13.49
CA ARG A 75 3.23 2.89 13.37
C ARG A 75 2.99 1.45 12.92
N VAL A 76 2.06 0.74 13.57
CA VAL A 76 1.79 -0.67 13.26
C VAL A 76 1.11 -0.79 11.90
N SER A 77 0.10 0.04 11.64
CA SER A 77 -0.60 0.08 10.36
C SER A 77 0.36 0.34 9.20
N ALA A 78 1.27 1.31 9.35
CA ALA A 78 2.24 1.64 8.32
C ALA A 78 3.25 0.52 8.06
N LEU A 79 3.76 -0.15 9.10
CA LEU A 79 4.71 -1.26 8.96
C LEU A 79 4.08 -2.50 8.32
N LEU A 80 2.84 -2.84 8.70
CA LEU A 80 2.12 -3.96 8.10
C LEU A 80 1.79 -3.69 6.62
N LEU A 81 1.33 -2.47 6.31
CA LEU A 81 1.10 -2.06 4.92
C LEU A 81 2.41 -2.00 4.11
N PHE A 82 3.52 -1.61 4.72
CA PHE A 82 4.84 -1.65 4.09
C PHE A 82 5.21 -3.08 3.70
N GLY A 83 5.11 -4.02 4.64
CA GLY A 83 5.36 -5.44 4.38
C GLY A 83 4.46 -5.97 3.24
N LEU A 84 3.17 -5.64 3.28
CA LEU A 84 2.23 -6.03 2.24
C LEU A 84 2.62 -5.49 0.86
N VAL A 85 2.98 -4.20 0.75
CA VAL A 85 3.41 -3.59 -0.53
C VAL A 85 4.66 -4.27 -1.07
N MET A 86 5.62 -4.59 -0.21
CA MET A 86 6.84 -5.28 -0.62
C MET A 86 6.54 -6.69 -1.15
N LEU A 87 5.63 -7.42 -0.51
CA LEU A 87 5.16 -8.73 -1.00
C LEU A 87 4.45 -8.59 -2.36
N ILE A 88 3.55 -7.61 -2.51
CA ILE A 88 2.88 -7.33 -3.80
C ILE A 88 3.91 -7.05 -4.88
N ASN A 89 4.96 -6.28 -4.59
CA ASN A 89 6.02 -5.98 -5.54
C ASN A 89 6.79 -7.23 -5.97
N ILE A 90 7.14 -8.10 -5.03
CA ILE A 90 7.92 -9.32 -5.30
C ILE A 90 7.12 -10.33 -6.11
N PHE A 91 5.82 -10.47 -5.87
CA PHE A 91 5.00 -11.48 -6.54
C PHE A 91 4.28 -10.95 -7.78
N ILE A 92 3.64 -9.77 -7.69
CA ILE A 92 2.76 -9.26 -8.74
C ILE A 92 3.55 -8.41 -9.74
N HIS A 93 4.34 -7.46 -9.23
CA HIS A 93 5.08 -6.49 -10.05
C HIS A 93 6.56 -6.89 -10.24
N ASN A 94 6.82 -8.18 -10.41
CA ASN A 94 8.13 -8.78 -10.61
C ASN A 94 8.71 -8.53 -12.02
N PHE A 95 8.80 -7.26 -12.42
CA PHE A 95 9.14 -6.82 -13.77
C PHE A 95 10.45 -7.42 -14.33
N TRP A 96 11.41 -7.79 -13.47
CA TRP A 96 12.66 -8.43 -13.88
C TRP A 96 12.46 -9.78 -14.56
N SER A 97 11.34 -10.46 -14.34
CA SER A 97 11.01 -11.72 -15.03
C SER A 97 10.29 -11.51 -16.36
N MET A 98 10.04 -10.27 -16.78
CA MET A 98 9.23 -9.93 -17.96
C MET A 98 10.03 -9.17 -19.03
N GLN A 99 11.36 -9.28 -19.03
CA GLN A 99 12.20 -8.57 -20.01
C GLN A 99 11.85 -9.02 -21.43
N GLY A 100 11.52 -8.07 -22.30
CA GLY A 100 11.11 -8.34 -23.69
C GLY A 100 9.64 -8.72 -23.85
N GLU A 101 8.88 -8.86 -22.76
CA GLU A 101 7.44 -9.17 -22.82
C GLU A 101 6.58 -7.89 -22.90
N PRO A 102 5.42 -7.96 -23.59
CA PRO A 102 4.39 -6.94 -23.48
C PRO A 102 3.95 -6.78 -22.01
N GLY A 103 4.18 -5.59 -21.44
CA GLY A 103 3.84 -5.30 -20.04
C GLY A 103 5.03 -5.03 -19.12
N TYR A 104 6.28 -5.28 -19.57
CA TYR A 104 7.49 -4.96 -18.79
C TYR A 104 7.46 -3.54 -18.19
N ALA A 105 7.18 -2.54 -19.03
CA ALA A 105 7.15 -1.14 -18.60
C ALA A 105 6.04 -0.86 -17.58
N HIS A 106 4.88 -1.51 -17.73
CA HIS A 106 3.75 -1.37 -16.82
C HIS A 106 4.08 -1.92 -15.43
N GLU A 107 4.65 -3.12 -15.37
CA GLU A 107 5.05 -3.75 -14.10
C GLU A 107 6.21 -3.00 -13.44
N MET A 108 7.19 -2.54 -14.20
CA MET A 108 8.31 -1.74 -13.68
C MET A 108 7.80 -0.42 -13.06
N GLN A 109 6.88 0.27 -13.74
CA GLN A 109 6.29 1.50 -13.21
C GLN A 109 5.51 1.24 -11.91
N ASN A 110 4.72 0.17 -11.85
CA ASN A 110 4.00 -0.19 -10.62
C ASN A 110 4.94 -0.55 -9.48
N PHE A 111 6.02 -1.29 -9.76
CA PHE A 111 7.04 -1.60 -8.78
C PHE A 111 7.67 -0.35 -8.18
N ILE A 112 8.10 0.59 -9.02
CA ILE A 112 8.73 1.87 -8.59
C ILE A 112 7.74 2.73 -7.81
N LYS A 113 6.50 2.87 -8.29
CA LYS A 113 5.43 3.59 -7.59
C LYS A 113 5.25 3.03 -6.17
N ASN A 114 5.18 1.71 -6.05
CA ASN A 114 5.05 1.01 -4.77
C ASN A 114 6.25 1.22 -3.85
N LEU A 115 7.48 1.34 -4.37
CA LEU A 115 8.64 1.76 -3.55
C LEU A 115 8.48 3.17 -2.98
N GLY A 116 7.93 4.11 -3.75
CA GLY A 116 7.60 5.45 -3.27
C GLY A 116 6.58 5.43 -2.12
N ILE A 117 5.55 4.59 -2.23
CA ILE A 117 4.56 4.38 -1.17
C ILE A 117 5.18 3.72 0.06
N ALA A 118 6.02 2.70 -0.16
CA ALA A 118 6.74 2.01 0.90
C ALA A 118 7.65 2.99 1.69
N ALA A 119 8.33 3.90 1.00
CA ALA A 119 9.11 4.96 1.63
C ALA A 119 8.23 5.89 2.48
N GLY A 120 7.09 6.33 1.94
CA GLY A 120 6.11 7.14 2.68
C GLY A 120 5.59 6.45 3.94
N LEU A 121 5.32 5.14 3.87
CA LEU A 121 4.91 4.32 5.02
C LEU A 121 6.02 4.20 6.07
N LEU A 122 7.27 3.97 5.66
CA LEU A 122 8.39 3.93 6.60
C LEU A 122 8.58 5.26 7.31
N VAL A 123 8.50 6.38 6.59
CA VAL A 123 8.53 7.72 7.20
C VAL A 123 7.36 7.90 8.17
N LEU A 124 6.14 7.53 7.77
CA LEU A 124 4.95 7.62 8.63
C LEU A 124 5.07 6.74 9.88
N SER A 125 5.75 5.59 9.78
CA SER A 125 5.94 4.65 10.90
C SER A 125 6.81 5.21 12.04
N THR A 126 7.54 6.30 11.79
CA THR A 126 8.34 6.99 12.82
C THR A 126 7.47 7.75 13.82
N LYS A 127 6.20 8.03 13.48
CA LYS A 127 5.25 8.67 14.39
C LYS A 127 4.75 7.66 15.42
N GLN A 128 4.89 8.02 16.70
CA GLN A 128 4.33 7.24 17.79
C GLN A 128 2.80 7.27 17.72
N ALA A 129 2.15 6.21 18.20
CA ALA A 129 0.74 6.28 18.49
C ALA A 129 0.61 7.22 19.69
N ASP A 130 0.21 8.47 19.44
CA ASP A 130 -0.22 9.39 20.48
C ASP A 130 -1.52 8.79 21.05
N ILE A 131 -1.36 7.89 22.02
CA ILE A 131 -2.37 7.62 23.02
C ILE A 131 -2.10 8.72 24.05
N GLU A 132 -2.95 9.75 24.04
CA GLU A 132 -3.09 10.68 25.16
C GLU A 132 -3.31 9.93 26.48
#